data_AF-A0A6L8KBF3-F1
#
_entry.id   AF-A0A6L8KBF3-F1
#
_cell.length_a   1.000
_cell.length_b   1.000
_cell.length_c   1.000
_cell.angle_alpha   90.00
_cell.angle_beta   90.00
_cell.angle_gamma   90.00
#
_symmetry.space_group_name_H-M   'P 1'
#
loop_
_entity.id
_entity.type
_entity.pdbx_description
1 polymer ?
#
loop_
_entity_poly.entity_id
_entity_poly.type
_entity_poly.pdbx_seq_one_letter_code
_entity_poly.pdbx_strand_id
1 'polypeptide(L)'
;MTFYRAFEDRYRGSRDTITQRLRAYQPFVAPLLDDSPATALDLGCGRGEWLELLGEYGLAARGIDLDDGMLAACRERGLQVETMDALAALRAAPDGSLALVSAFHLVEHIPFDMVRELIDEALRALRPGGLLILETPNPENLVVGASSFYMDPSHLRPIPPLLLDFAVEHAGFERHKIVRLQEEAQLHTDARIGMINVLEGPSPDYSVVAQKAAPAATMSTLDAAFGADYGIALAPLAQRYDQQLAQENGELHRALGRHSTRIDEQQARAKADNAEHAQRLLQLEQRVQQTAEQLHETQQHLHHASVLLQQTTQKAEALGQLATDLLASTSWRITAPLRAAVTFVHRVRGWAKRKARSAVLGGGRWVLRHPRIKRGLRALLTRLAPRLQARLMRSMLQASAAVPAPLRQDDAPGQLSPRAARAYHELTKAAHQAASKE
;
A
#
# COMPACT_ATOMS: atom_id res chain seq x y z
N MET A 1 -15.18 -55.55 -9.78
CA MET A 1 -14.75 -54.58 -8.75
C MET A 1 -16.01 -54.06 -8.08
N THR A 2 -16.15 -54.23 -6.77
CA THR A 2 -17.33 -53.74 -6.01
C THR A 2 -17.39 -52.21 -6.09
N PHE A 3 -18.59 -51.62 -5.99
CA PHE A 3 -18.77 -50.16 -6.00
C PHE A 3 -17.89 -49.49 -4.92
N TYR A 4 -17.84 -50.08 -3.72
CA TYR A 4 -17.05 -49.60 -2.59
C TYR A 4 -15.55 -49.56 -2.91
N ARG A 5 -14.98 -50.63 -3.46
CA ARG A 5 -13.56 -50.66 -3.86
C ARG A 5 -13.23 -49.61 -4.93
N ALA A 6 -14.10 -49.43 -5.92
CA ALA A 6 -13.90 -48.40 -6.95
C ALA A 6 -14.01 -46.97 -6.37
N PHE A 7 -14.88 -46.77 -5.38
CA PHE A 7 -15.02 -45.51 -4.65
C PHE A 7 -13.77 -45.23 -3.80
N GLU A 8 -13.31 -46.20 -3.02
CA GLU A 8 -12.13 -46.06 -2.17
C GLU A 8 -10.85 -45.80 -2.99
N ASP A 9 -10.65 -46.53 -4.09
CA ASP A 9 -9.50 -46.30 -4.99
C ASP A 9 -9.55 -44.91 -5.65
N ARG A 10 -10.73 -44.33 -5.84
CA ARG A 10 -10.92 -42.99 -6.43
C ARG A 10 -10.70 -41.86 -5.43
N TYR A 11 -11.17 -42.01 -4.19
CA TYR A 11 -11.29 -40.91 -3.23
C TYR A 11 -10.33 -41.01 -2.03
N ARG A 12 -9.87 -42.20 -1.65
CA ARG A 12 -8.91 -42.36 -0.53
C ARG A 12 -7.51 -41.87 -0.91
N GLY A 13 -7.15 -42.00 -2.19
CA GLY A 13 -5.84 -41.60 -2.72
C GLY A 13 -4.92 -42.79 -3.00
N SER A 14 -3.76 -42.50 -3.59
CA SER A 14 -2.79 -43.55 -3.93
C SER A 14 -2.17 -44.17 -2.68
N ARG A 15 -1.73 -45.44 -2.80
CA ARG A 15 -0.99 -46.15 -1.75
C ARG A 15 0.17 -45.31 -1.21
N ASP A 16 1.01 -44.74 -2.08
CA ASP A 16 2.16 -43.92 -1.65
C ASP A 16 1.73 -42.71 -0.80
N THR A 17 0.61 -42.07 -1.16
CA THR A 17 0.07 -40.93 -0.41
C THR A 17 -0.40 -41.37 0.98
N ILE A 18 -1.11 -42.49 1.06
CA ILE A 18 -1.59 -43.05 2.34
C ILE A 18 -0.42 -43.50 3.22
N THR A 19 0.54 -44.23 2.65
CA THR A 19 1.78 -44.61 3.35
C THR A 19 2.50 -43.38 3.90
N GLN A 20 2.62 -42.29 3.13
CA GLN A 20 3.26 -41.07 3.62
C GLN A 20 2.51 -40.44 4.81
N ARG A 21 1.18 -40.42 4.78
CA ARG A 21 0.34 -39.89 5.87
C ARG A 21 0.49 -40.72 7.15
N LEU A 22 0.48 -42.04 7.02
CA LEU A 22 0.62 -42.97 8.15
C LEU A 22 1.99 -42.89 8.85
N ARG A 23 3.03 -42.34 8.20
CA ARG A 23 4.34 -42.11 8.87
C ARG A 23 4.26 -41.10 10.02
N ALA A 24 3.18 -40.32 10.12
CA ALA A 24 2.93 -39.45 11.28
C ALA A 24 2.90 -40.22 12.62
N TYR A 25 2.59 -41.53 12.59
CA TYR A 25 2.57 -42.39 13.78
C TYR A 25 3.91 -43.00 14.16
N GLN A 26 4.96 -42.82 13.35
CA GLN A 26 6.29 -43.35 13.64
C GLN A 26 6.80 -43.00 15.05
N PRO A 27 6.65 -41.75 15.57
CA PRO A 27 7.11 -41.41 16.91
C PRO A 27 6.43 -42.21 18.03
N PHE A 28 5.20 -42.71 17.79
CA PHE A 28 4.46 -43.54 18.72
C PHE A 28 4.82 -45.02 18.60
N VAL A 29 5.06 -45.50 17.38
CA VAL A 29 5.29 -46.93 17.13
C VAL A 29 6.74 -47.33 17.38
N ALA A 30 7.72 -46.50 17.00
CA ALA A 30 9.14 -46.85 17.13
C ALA A 30 9.57 -47.21 18.57
N PRO A 31 9.09 -46.52 19.63
CA PRO A 31 9.42 -46.88 21.01
C PRO A 31 8.80 -48.18 21.52
N LEU A 32 7.86 -48.80 20.78
CA LEU A 32 7.24 -50.08 21.15
C LEU A 32 8.11 -51.29 20.84
N LEU A 33 9.21 -51.12 20.11
CA LEU A 33 10.14 -52.18 19.76
C LEU A 33 11.05 -52.44 20.96
N ASP A 34 10.67 -53.37 21.83
CA ASP A 34 11.49 -53.89 22.93
C ASP A 34 12.17 -55.20 22.54
N ASP A 35 12.84 -55.88 23.49
CA ASP A 35 13.57 -57.14 23.27
C ASP A 35 12.68 -58.36 22.94
N SER A 36 11.36 -58.17 22.82
CA SER A 36 10.38 -59.20 22.43
C SER A 36 9.75 -58.84 21.09
N PRO A 37 9.36 -59.81 20.24
CA PRO A 37 8.61 -59.52 19.03
C PRO A 37 7.31 -58.77 19.38
N ALA A 38 7.28 -57.48 19.05
CA ALA A 38 6.13 -56.61 19.26
C ALA A 38 5.06 -56.95 18.22
N THR A 39 3.95 -57.52 18.68
CA THR A 39 2.81 -57.90 17.85
C THR A 39 1.82 -56.73 17.72
N ALA A 40 1.32 -56.54 16.50
CA ALA A 40 0.32 -55.51 16.21
C ALA A 40 -0.92 -56.14 15.57
N LEU A 41 -2.10 -55.64 15.92
CA LEU A 41 -3.36 -56.00 15.30
C LEU A 41 -4.00 -54.77 14.68
N ASP A 42 -4.20 -54.78 13.37
CA ASP A 42 -4.87 -53.71 12.64
C ASP A 42 -6.29 -54.14 12.26
N LEU A 43 -7.27 -53.42 12.78
CA LEU A 43 -8.70 -53.68 12.62
C LEU A 43 -9.25 -52.82 11.48
N GLY A 44 -9.79 -53.45 10.44
CA GLY A 44 -10.16 -52.76 9.20
C GLY A 44 -8.93 -52.41 8.35
N CYS A 45 -8.05 -53.38 8.13
CA CYS A 45 -6.74 -53.11 7.51
C CYS A 45 -6.82 -52.73 6.02
N GLY A 46 -7.95 -52.94 5.36
CA GLY A 46 -8.20 -52.58 3.97
C GLY A 46 -7.09 -53.05 3.02
N ARG A 47 -6.43 -52.09 2.36
CA ARG A 47 -5.34 -52.35 1.41
C ARG A 47 -3.97 -52.55 2.07
N GLY A 48 -3.88 -52.62 3.40
CA GLY A 48 -2.71 -53.07 4.14
C GLY A 48 -1.51 -52.13 4.13
N GLU A 49 -1.67 -50.85 3.75
CA GLU A 49 -0.58 -49.87 3.76
C GLU A 49 0.03 -49.70 5.16
N TRP A 50 -0.82 -49.77 6.20
CA TRP A 50 -0.34 -49.71 7.59
C TRP A 50 0.42 -50.96 8.02
N LEU A 51 -0.04 -52.15 7.62
CA LEU A 51 0.65 -53.41 7.91
C LEU A 51 2.06 -53.44 7.32
N GLU A 52 2.23 -52.91 6.11
CA GLU A 52 3.53 -52.79 5.46
C GLU A 52 4.46 -51.87 6.26
N LEU A 53 3.97 -50.70 6.69
CA LEU A 53 4.74 -49.77 7.52
C LEU A 53 5.10 -50.37 8.88
N LEU A 54 4.18 -51.07 9.53
CA LEU A 54 4.46 -51.77 10.77
C LEU A 54 5.56 -52.83 10.59
N GLY A 55 5.55 -53.57 9.47
CA GLY A 55 6.62 -54.47 9.09
C GLY A 55 7.95 -53.76 8.84
N GLU A 56 7.96 -52.61 8.17
CA GLU A 56 9.15 -51.75 8.01
C GLU A 56 9.72 -51.29 9.35
N TYR A 57 8.85 -51.02 10.33
CA TYR A 57 9.25 -50.66 11.69
C TYR A 57 9.68 -51.88 12.51
N GLY A 58 9.44 -53.11 12.04
CA GLY A 58 9.87 -54.33 12.73
C GLY A 58 8.82 -54.96 13.65
N LEU A 59 7.56 -54.55 13.56
CA LEU A 59 6.44 -55.19 14.27
C LEU A 59 5.91 -56.40 13.49
N ALA A 60 5.56 -57.45 14.23
CA ALA A 60 4.81 -58.58 13.69
C ALA A 60 3.32 -58.20 13.60
N ALA A 61 2.92 -57.64 12.47
CA ALA A 61 1.57 -57.11 12.25
C ALA A 61 0.64 -58.14 11.60
N ARG A 62 -0.58 -58.23 12.12
CA ARG A 62 -1.70 -58.95 11.52
C ARG A 62 -2.86 -58.00 11.26
N GLY A 63 -3.45 -58.07 10.07
CA GLY A 63 -4.60 -57.26 9.68
C GLY A 63 -5.89 -58.06 9.60
N ILE A 64 -7.00 -57.44 9.98
CA ILE A 64 -8.35 -58.01 9.95
C ILE A 64 -9.23 -57.13 9.10
N ASP A 65 -9.97 -57.72 8.16
CA ASP A 65 -10.97 -57.01 7.37
C ASP A 65 -12.12 -57.95 6.97
N LEU A 66 -13.28 -57.40 6.64
CA LEU A 66 -14.43 -58.16 6.13
C LEU A 66 -14.41 -58.30 4.60
N ASP A 67 -13.71 -57.40 3.88
CA ASP A 67 -13.61 -57.45 2.41
C ASP A 67 -12.46 -58.36 1.96
N ASP A 68 -12.79 -59.62 1.68
CA ASP A 68 -11.83 -60.60 1.15
C ASP A 68 -11.16 -60.16 -0.16
N GLY A 69 -11.81 -59.31 -0.95
CA GLY A 69 -11.28 -58.74 -2.18
C GLY A 69 -10.14 -57.73 -1.95
N MET A 70 -10.15 -57.01 -0.83
CA MET A 70 -9.03 -56.18 -0.39
C MET A 70 -7.89 -57.04 0.16
N LEU A 71 -8.25 -58.06 0.96
CA LEU A 71 -7.28 -58.97 1.56
C LEU A 71 -6.52 -59.80 0.54
N ALA A 72 -7.11 -60.14 -0.61
CA ALA A 72 -6.42 -60.84 -1.69
C ALA A 72 -5.12 -60.12 -2.11
N ALA A 73 -5.17 -58.80 -2.31
CA ALA A 73 -4.00 -58.00 -2.67
C ALA A 73 -2.97 -57.90 -1.53
N CYS A 74 -3.42 -57.95 -0.26
CA CYS A 74 -2.54 -58.01 0.90
C CYS A 74 -1.79 -59.36 0.96
N ARG A 75 -2.49 -60.48 0.72
CA ARG A 75 -1.90 -61.83 0.69
C ARG A 75 -0.89 -62.00 -0.43
N GLU A 76 -1.17 -61.45 -1.61
CA GLU A 76 -0.23 -61.45 -2.76
C GLU A 76 1.09 -60.73 -2.43
N ARG A 77 1.06 -59.74 -1.55
CA ARG A 77 2.25 -59.03 -1.05
C ARG A 77 2.90 -59.69 0.18
N GLY A 78 2.37 -60.83 0.63
CA GLY A 78 2.90 -61.57 1.79
C GLY A 78 2.51 -60.99 3.14
N LEU A 79 1.48 -60.12 3.21
CA LEU A 79 0.99 -59.58 4.47
C LEU A 79 0.14 -60.62 5.22
N GLN A 80 0.25 -60.64 6.55
CA GLN A 80 -0.57 -61.51 7.40
C GLN A 80 -1.96 -60.90 7.57
N VAL A 81 -2.94 -61.40 6.82
CA VAL A 81 -4.32 -60.90 6.89
C VAL A 81 -5.33 -62.02 6.99
N GLU A 82 -6.43 -61.77 7.71
CA GLU A 82 -7.51 -62.72 7.96
C GLU A 82 -8.87 -62.06 7.72
N THR A 83 -9.78 -62.79 7.05
CA THR A 83 -11.15 -62.34 6.83
C THR A 83 -11.99 -62.63 8.07
N MET A 84 -12.18 -61.64 8.94
CA MET A 84 -12.88 -61.80 10.22
C MET A 84 -13.51 -60.48 10.66
N ASP A 85 -14.53 -60.56 11.51
CA ASP A 85 -15.05 -59.39 12.22
C ASP A 85 -13.97 -58.83 13.18
N ALA A 86 -13.77 -57.50 13.13
CA ALA A 86 -12.73 -56.82 13.91
C ALA A 86 -12.86 -57.08 15.42
N LEU A 87 -14.07 -57.03 15.96
CA LEU A 87 -14.31 -57.22 17.38
C LEU A 87 -14.15 -58.69 17.78
N ALA A 88 -14.58 -59.63 16.93
CA ALA A 88 -14.33 -61.06 17.13
C ALA A 88 -12.83 -61.38 17.17
N ALA A 89 -12.04 -60.79 16.27
CA ALA A 89 -10.59 -60.98 16.24
C ALA A 89 -9.91 -60.42 17.50
N LEU A 90 -10.38 -59.27 18.00
CA LEU A 90 -9.86 -58.65 19.21
C LEU A 90 -10.22 -59.45 20.47
N ARG A 91 -11.47 -59.93 20.58
CA ARG A 91 -11.92 -60.84 21.66
C ARG A 91 -11.12 -62.15 21.67
N ALA A 92 -10.69 -62.64 20.51
CA ALA A 92 -9.86 -63.84 20.39
C ALA A 92 -8.38 -63.61 20.78
N ALA A 93 -7.91 -62.36 20.84
CA ALA A 93 -6.55 -62.05 21.25
C ALA A 93 -6.36 -62.29 22.76
N PRO A 94 -5.29 -62.96 23.20
CA PRO A 94 -5.02 -63.16 24.63
C PRO A 94 -4.76 -61.85 25.37
N ASP A 95 -5.06 -61.82 26.67
CA ASP A 95 -4.76 -60.70 27.56
C ASP A 95 -3.27 -60.33 27.50
N GLY A 96 -2.98 -59.04 27.40
CA GLY A 96 -1.60 -58.54 27.44
C GLY A 96 -0.68 -59.03 26.31
N SER A 97 -1.24 -59.54 25.21
CA SER A 97 -0.49 -60.15 24.12
C SER A 97 -0.05 -59.19 23.01
N LEU A 98 -0.69 -58.01 22.91
CA LEU A 98 -0.47 -57.06 21.80
C LEU A 98 0.34 -55.84 22.26
N ALA A 99 1.30 -55.41 21.45
CA ALA A 99 1.99 -54.13 21.64
C ALA A 99 1.19 -52.96 21.07
N LEU A 100 0.43 -53.20 20.00
CA LEU A 100 -0.34 -52.19 19.28
C LEU A 100 -1.68 -52.78 18.81
N VAL A 101 -2.76 -52.02 19.01
CA VAL A 101 -4.04 -52.19 18.31
C VAL A 101 -4.30 -50.91 17.54
N SER A 102 -4.58 -51.02 16.25
CA SER A 102 -4.96 -49.88 15.41
C SER A 102 -6.29 -50.12 14.72
N ALA A 103 -7.00 -49.04 14.46
CA ALA A 103 -8.20 -49.04 13.62
C ALA A 103 -8.26 -47.72 12.84
N PHE A 104 -7.95 -47.78 11.55
CA PHE A 104 -7.94 -46.63 10.66
C PHE A 104 -9.20 -46.59 9.81
N HIS A 105 -10.00 -45.54 9.97
CA HIS A 105 -11.25 -45.35 9.26
C HIS A 105 -12.21 -46.55 9.45
N LEU A 106 -12.39 -46.96 10.71
CA LEU A 106 -13.28 -48.08 11.10
C LEU A 106 -14.40 -47.63 12.03
N VAL A 107 -14.09 -46.79 13.02
CA VAL A 107 -15.01 -46.46 14.13
C VAL A 107 -16.25 -45.69 13.67
N GLU A 108 -16.17 -45.00 12.53
CA GLU A 108 -17.27 -44.31 11.86
C GLU A 108 -18.26 -45.26 11.16
N HIS A 109 -17.87 -46.51 10.91
CA HIS A 109 -18.69 -47.53 10.27
C HIS A 109 -19.44 -48.44 11.26
N ILE A 110 -19.17 -48.33 12.56
CA ILE A 110 -19.77 -49.18 13.60
C ILE A 110 -20.56 -48.38 14.65
N PRO A 111 -21.60 -48.98 15.26
CA PRO A 111 -22.32 -48.33 16.35
C PRO A 111 -21.40 -47.93 17.50
N PHE A 112 -21.68 -46.80 18.15
CA PHE A 112 -20.81 -46.28 19.21
C PHE A 112 -20.68 -47.22 20.41
N ASP A 113 -21.68 -48.04 20.71
CA ASP A 113 -21.56 -49.07 21.77
C ASP A 113 -20.52 -50.15 21.40
N MET A 114 -20.38 -50.48 20.12
CA MET A 114 -19.32 -51.36 19.64
C MET A 114 -17.95 -50.66 19.62
N VAL A 115 -17.89 -49.34 19.39
CA VAL A 115 -16.65 -48.57 19.56
C VAL A 115 -16.16 -48.67 21.00
N ARG A 116 -17.06 -48.51 21.98
CA ARG A 116 -16.72 -48.67 23.40
C ARG A 116 -16.24 -50.08 23.71
N GLU A 117 -16.93 -51.10 23.21
CA GLU A 117 -16.50 -52.49 23.40
C GLU A 117 -15.13 -52.77 22.77
N LEU A 118 -14.86 -52.22 21.58
CA LEU A 118 -13.55 -52.32 20.93
C LEU A 118 -12.45 -51.69 21.80
N ILE A 119 -12.72 -50.53 22.41
CA ILE A 119 -11.78 -49.85 23.32
C ILE A 119 -11.51 -50.71 24.55
N ASP A 120 -12.55 -51.28 25.17
CA ASP A 120 -12.43 -52.14 26.35
C ASP A 120 -11.62 -53.43 26.05
N GLU A 121 -11.92 -54.08 24.92
CA GLU A 121 -11.21 -55.28 24.47
C GLU A 121 -9.77 -54.97 24.05
N ALA A 122 -9.51 -53.79 23.46
CA ALA A 122 -8.15 -53.35 23.17
C ALA A 122 -7.36 -53.14 24.46
N LEU A 123 -7.95 -52.50 25.47
CA LEU A 123 -7.30 -52.32 26.76
C LEU A 123 -6.96 -53.67 27.41
N ARG A 124 -7.84 -54.67 27.32
CA ARG A 124 -7.55 -56.04 27.81
C ARG A 124 -6.39 -56.69 27.05
N ALA A 125 -6.46 -56.71 25.72
CA ALA A 125 -5.51 -57.40 24.86
C ALA A 125 -4.12 -56.75 24.81
N LEU A 126 -4.02 -55.44 25.04
CA LEU A 126 -2.74 -54.72 25.05
C LEU A 126 -1.88 -55.10 26.26
N ARG A 127 -0.59 -55.29 26.03
CA ARG A 127 0.43 -55.42 27.09
C ARG A 127 0.57 -54.10 27.87
N PRO A 128 1.13 -54.12 29.08
CA PRO A 128 1.48 -52.87 29.79
C PRO A 128 2.31 -51.95 28.90
N GLY A 129 1.87 -50.70 28.72
CA GLY A 129 2.53 -49.70 27.88
C GLY A 129 2.20 -49.79 26.39
N GLY A 130 1.39 -50.76 25.97
CA GLY A 130 0.90 -50.89 24.59
C GLY A 130 -0.05 -49.77 24.20
N LEU A 131 -0.21 -49.58 22.89
CA LEU A 131 -0.96 -48.46 22.31
C LEU A 131 -2.25 -48.91 21.60
N LEU A 132 -3.29 -48.11 21.74
CA LEU A 132 -4.47 -48.09 20.89
C LEU A 132 -4.41 -46.85 20.00
N ILE A 133 -4.62 -47.01 18.69
CA ILE A 133 -4.74 -45.90 17.73
C ILE A 133 -6.07 -46.01 17.01
N LEU A 134 -6.92 -45.01 17.14
CA LEU A 134 -8.20 -44.92 16.44
C LEU A 134 -8.19 -43.68 15.56
N GLU A 135 -8.10 -43.82 14.24
CA GLU A 135 -8.17 -42.69 13.29
C GLU A 135 -9.53 -42.66 12.59
N THR A 136 -10.10 -41.47 12.46
CA THR A 136 -11.41 -41.27 11.83
C THR A 136 -11.51 -39.83 11.27
N PRO A 137 -12.40 -39.57 10.30
CA PRO A 137 -12.61 -38.22 9.77
C PRO A 137 -12.97 -37.20 10.86
N ASN A 138 -12.39 -36.01 10.77
CA ASN A 138 -12.52 -34.96 11.77
C ASN A 138 -13.72 -34.03 11.49
N PRO A 139 -14.76 -34.02 12.34
CA PRO A 139 -15.88 -33.10 12.17
C PRO A 139 -15.57 -31.63 12.51
N GLU A 140 -14.40 -31.33 13.09
CA GLU A 140 -13.95 -29.94 13.25
C GLU A 140 -13.62 -29.27 11.92
N ASN A 141 -13.25 -30.04 10.90
CA ASN A 141 -13.18 -29.57 9.52
C ASN A 141 -14.61 -29.54 8.96
N LEU A 142 -15.12 -28.34 8.64
CA LEU A 142 -16.53 -28.19 8.27
C LEU A 142 -16.84 -28.79 6.90
N VAL A 143 -15.87 -28.84 5.99
CA VAL A 143 -16.06 -29.54 4.71
C VAL A 143 -16.18 -31.04 4.94
N VAL A 144 -15.38 -31.59 5.87
CA VAL A 144 -15.48 -32.99 6.28
C VAL A 144 -16.81 -33.27 6.95
N GLY A 145 -17.07 -32.59 8.07
CA GLY A 145 -18.25 -32.84 8.91
C GLY A 145 -19.59 -32.53 8.22
N ALA A 146 -19.64 -31.62 7.25
CA ALA A 146 -20.89 -31.25 6.57
C ALA A 146 -21.07 -31.88 5.18
N SER A 147 -20.01 -32.40 4.55
CA SER A 147 -20.08 -32.88 3.17
C SER A 147 -19.29 -34.16 2.91
N SER A 148 -17.95 -34.14 3.00
CA SER A 148 -17.15 -35.28 2.50
C SER A 148 -17.34 -36.54 3.33
N PHE A 149 -17.65 -36.42 4.63
CA PHE A 149 -18.04 -37.55 5.48
C PHE A 149 -19.24 -38.31 4.91
N TYR A 150 -20.23 -37.62 4.35
CA TYR A 150 -21.45 -38.26 3.85
C TYR A 150 -21.34 -38.77 2.41
N MET A 151 -20.17 -38.65 1.77
CA MET A 151 -19.94 -39.24 0.45
C MET A 151 -19.80 -40.77 0.53
N ASP A 152 -19.35 -41.30 1.66
CA ASP A 152 -19.42 -42.74 1.94
C ASP A 152 -20.77 -43.07 2.60
N PRO A 153 -21.67 -43.81 1.94
CA PRO A 153 -22.98 -44.13 2.48
C PRO A 153 -22.95 -45.14 3.64
N SER A 154 -21.79 -45.77 3.91
CA SER A 154 -21.63 -46.71 5.02
C SER A 154 -21.24 -46.03 6.33
N HIS A 155 -20.84 -44.76 6.30
CA HIS A 155 -20.61 -43.98 7.51
C HIS A 155 -21.91 -43.78 8.31
N LEU A 156 -21.85 -43.99 9.62
CA LEU A 156 -23.02 -43.83 10.48
C LEU A 156 -23.18 -42.38 10.97
N ARG A 157 -22.13 -41.82 11.57
CA ARG A 157 -22.15 -40.47 12.15
C ARG A 157 -20.73 -39.98 12.45
N PRO A 158 -20.43 -38.68 12.25
CA PRO A 158 -19.15 -38.13 12.68
C PRO A 158 -18.98 -38.26 14.19
N ILE A 159 -17.78 -38.63 14.63
CA ILE A 159 -17.46 -38.74 16.06
C ILE A 159 -16.64 -37.50 16.45
N PRO A 160 -17.13 -36.64 17.36
CA PRO A 160 -16.35 -35.50 17.84
C PRO A 160 -15.05 -35.96 18.53
N PRO A 161 -13.90 -35.29 18.34
CA PRO A 161 -12.63 -35.70 18.93
C PRO A 161 -12.68 -35.87 20.45
N LEU A 162 -13.34 -34.94 21.14
CA LEU A 162 -13.50 -34.99 22.60
C LEU A 162 -14.34 -36.17 23.08
N LEU A 163 -15.27 -36.67 22.26
CA LEU A 163 -16.09 -37.84 22.61
C LEU A 163 -15.26 -39.13 22.54
N LEU A 164 -14.45 -39.28 21.49
CA LEU A 164 -13.60 -40.47 21.34
C LEU A 164 -12.47 -40.48 22.37
N ASP A 165 -11.89 -39.31 22.64
CA ASP A 165 -10.87 -39.11 23.67
C ASP A 165 -11.40 -39.45 25.07
N PHE A 166 -12.60 -38.95 25.40
CA PHE A 166 -13.25 -39.31 26.67
C PHE A 166 -13.59 -40.81 26.74
N ALA A 167 -13.93 -41.47 25.62
CA ALA A 167 -14.24 -42.89 25.62
C ALA A 167 -13.02 -43.75 26.00
N VAL A 168 -11.82 -43.40 25.52
CA VAL A 168 -10.58 -44.10 25.92
C VAL A 168 -10.17 -43.78 27.36
N GLU A 169 -10.34 -42.53 27.81
CA GLU A 169 -10.13 -42.15 29.22
C GLU A 169 -11.05 -42.96 30.14
N HIS A 170 -12.34 -43.01 29.82
CA HIS A 170 -13.36 -43.70 30.59
C HIS A 170 -13.12 -45.22 30.67
N ALA A 171 -12.61 -45.84 29.61
CA ALA A 171 -12.25 -47.26 29.59
C ALA A 171 -11.08 -47.59 30.53
N GLY A 172 -10.23 -46.61 30.87
CA GLY A 172 -9.13 -46.75 31.82
C GLY A 172 -7.73 -46.76 31.17
N PHE A 173 -7.56 -46.16 30.00
CA PHE A 173 -6.23 -45.85 29.49
C PHE A 173 -5.56 -44.77 30.35
N GLU A 174 -4.30 -44.99 30.73
CA GLU A 174 -3.55 -44.09 31.65
C GLU A 174 -3.22 -42.75 30.98
N ARG A 175 -2.94 -42.80 29.67
CA ARG A 175 -2.49 -41.65 28.89
C ARG A 175 -3.17 -41.67 27.52
N HIS A 176 -3.68 -40.54 27.08
CA HIS A 176 -4.32 -40.40 25.77
C HIS A 176 -4.02 -39.03 25.14
N LYS A 177 -4.12 -38.95 23.81
CA LYS A 177 -3.86 -37.74 23.03
C LYS A 177 -4.68 -37.73 21.76
N ILE A 178 -5.32 -36.60 21.49
CA ILE A 178 -5.88 -36.28 20.17
C ILE A 178 -4.74 -35.84 19.25
N VAL A 179 -4.53 -36.57 18.17
CA VAL A 179 -3.55 -36.31 17.13
C VAL A 179 -4.31 -35.89 15.87
N ARG A 180 -4.19 -34.62 15.48
CA ARG A 180 -4.84 -34.10 14.25
C ARG A 180 -3.88 -34.20 13.07
N LEU A 181 -4.39 -34.56 11.90
CA LEU A 181 -3.56 -35.05 10.79
C LEU A 181 -4.02 -34.54 9.42
N GLN A 182 -3.06 -34.51 8.49
CA GLN A 182 -3.27 -34.36 7.05
C GLN A 182 -3.76 -32.98 6.58
N GLU A 183 -3.63 -31.95 7.42
CA GLU A 183 -3.83 -30.54 7.02
C GLU A 183 -2.75 -30.05 6.04
N GLU A 184 -3.03 -28.92 5.39
CA GLU A 184 -2.08 -28.29 4.48
C GLU A 184 -0.90 -27.68 5.24
N ALA A 185 0.32 -28.00 4.79
CA ALA A 185 1.56 -27.53 5.43
C ALA A 185 1.66 -26.00 5.57
N GLN A 186 1.02 -25.24 4.67
CA GLN A 186 1.03 -23.77 4.71
C GLN A 186 0.31 -23.20 5.94
N LEU A 187 -0.62 -23.94 6.54
CA LEU A 187 -1.38 -23.49 7.71
C LEU A 187 -0.54 -23.48 8.99
N HIS A 188 0.59 -24.20 9.01
CA HIS A 188 1.58 -24.17 10.08
C HIS A 188 2.51 -22.95 10.04
N THR A 189 2.47 -22.17 8.96
CA THR A 189 3.27 -20.94 8.82
C THR A 189 2.48 -19.73 9.29
N ASP A 190 3.13 -18.57 9.43
CA ASP A 190 2.48 -17.28 9.72
C ASP A 190 1.80 -16.62 8.50
N ALA A 191 1.56 -17.38 7.41
CA ALA A 191 0.91 -16.86 6.21
C ALA A 191 -0.47 -16.27 6.51
N ARG A 192 -0.89 -15.28 5.71
CA ARG A 192 -2.23 -14.69 5.86
C ARG A 192 -3.30 -15.76 5.61
N ILE A 193 -4.25 -15.91 6.53
CA ILE A 193 -5.37 -16.85 6.37
C ILE A 193 -6.67 -16.10 6.08
N GLY A 194 -7.50 -16.72 5.24
CA GLY A 194 -8.85 -16.27 4.96
C GLY A 194 -9.90 -17.10 5.70
N MET A 195 -11.15 -16.67 5.61
CA MET A 195 -12.29 -17.41 6.17
C MET A 195 -12.35 -18.84 5.62
N ILE A 196 -12.06 -19.05 4.33
CA ILE A 196 -12.09 -20.38 3.74
C ILE A 196 -11.13 -21.35 4.44
N ASN A 197 -9.93 -20.88 4.81
CA ASN A 197 -8.96 -21.67 5.56
C ASN A 197 -9.50 -22.03 6.95
N VAL A 198 -10.28 -21.16 7.60
CA VAL A 198 -10.91 -21.48 8.89
C VAL A 198 -11.93 -22.61 8.73
N LEU A 199 -12.67 -22.64 7.63
CA LEU A 199 -13.73 -23.63 7.40
C LEU A 199 -13.17 -24.99 6.96
N GLU A 200 -12.18 -25.00 6.07
CA GLU A 200 -11.65 -26.23 5.42
C GLU A 200 -10.23 -26.63 5.86
N GLY A 201 -9.52 -25.73 6.56
CA GLY A 201 -8.14 -25.92 6.98
C GLY A 201 -7.90 -26.66 8.30
N PRO A 202 -8.86 -26.82 9.24
CA PRO A 202 -8.68 -27.77 10.34
C PRO A 202 -8.32 -29.14 9.78
N SER A 203 -7.49 -29.88 10.49
CA SER A 203 -7.02 -31.20 10.02
C SER A 203 -8.20 -32.09 9.60
N PRO A 204 -8.19 -32.64 8.37
CA PRO A 204 -9.34 -33.39 7.85
C PRO A 204 -9.57 -34.70 8.59
N ASP A 205 -8.52 -35.30 9.15
CA ASP A 205 -8.60 -36.50 10.00
C ASP A 205 -8.06 -36.18 11.39
N TYR A 206 -8.51 -36.95 12.37
CA TYR A 206 -7.87 -37.01 13.69
C TYR A 206 -7.79 -38.46 14.15
N SER A 207 -6.90 -38.70 15.09
CA SER A 207 -6.88 -39.93 15.85
C SER A 207 -6.82 -39.69 17.34
N VAL A 208 -7.24 -40.71 18.08
CA VAL A 208 -6.98 -40.82 19.51
C VAL A 208 -5.93 -41.91 19.68
N VAL A 209 -4.76 -41.51 20.20
CA VAL A 209 -3.70 -42.43 20.59
C VAL A 209 -3.75 -42.59 22.10
N ALA A 210 -3.98 -43.81 22.57
CA ALA A 210 -4.11 -44.12 23.99
C ALA A 210 -3.11 -45.18 24.41
N GLN A 211 -2.55 -45.06 25.62
CA GLN A 211 -1.55 -45.97 26.17
C GLN A 211 -2.03 -46.61 27.46
N LYS A 212 -1.91 -47.93 27.52
CA LYS A 212 -2.21 -48.72 28.72
C LYS A 212 -1.16 -48.47 29.81
N ALA A 213 -1.59 -48.43 31.07
CA ALA A 213 -0.71 -48.25 32.23
C ALA A 213 0.47 -49.23 32.21
N ALA A 214 1.65 -48.74 32.60
CA ALA A 214 2.89 -49.48 32.67
C ALA A 214 3.82 -48.89 33.74
N PRO A 215 4.93 -49.57 34.10
CA PRO A 215 5.98 -48.96 34.90
C PRO A 215 6.48 -47.65 34.28
N ALA A 216 6.87 -46.68 35.13
CA ALA A 216 7.27 -45.34 34.69
C ALA A 216 8.39 -45.35 33.62
N ALA A 217 9.33 -46.30 33.69
CA ALA A 217 10.38 -46.46 32.68
C ALA A 217 9.80 -46.70 31.27
N THR A 218 8.81 -47.59 31.15
CA THR A 218 8.12 -47.87 29.89
C THR A 218 7.26 -46.69 29.43
N MET A 219 6.59 -46.00 30.36
CA MET A 219 5.78 -44.82 30.01
C MET A 219 6.68 -43.70 29.45
N SER A 220 7.86 -43.50 30.03
CA SER A 220 8.75 -42.39 29.69
C SER A 220 9.30 -42.42 28.26
N THR A 221 9.34 -43.59 27.60
CA THR A 221 9.86 -43.72 26.23
C THR A 221 9.00 -42.99 25.19
N LEU A 222 7.74 -42.75 25.54
CA LEU A 222 6.73 -42.13 24.69
C LEU A 222 6.39 -40.68 25.10
N ASP A 223 7.07 -40.12 26.12
CA ASP A 223 6.81 -38.76 26.61
C ASP A 223 6.97 -37.71 25.51
N ALA A 224 7.99 -37.85 24.66
CA ALA A 224 8.21 -36.92 23.54
C ALA A 224 7.06 -36.95 22.53
N ALA A 225 6.51 -38.13 22.23
CA ALA A 225 5.40 -38.28 21.29
C ALA A 225 4.11 -37.71 21.90
N PHE A 226 3.76 -38.03 23.15
CA PHE A 226 2.56 -37.48 23.79
C PHE A 226 2.66 -35.97 24.10
N GLY A 227 3.88 -35.47 24.32
CA GLY A 227 4.15 -34.06 24.59
C GLY A 227 4.16 -33.14 23.38
N ALA A 228 4.24 -33.69 22.15
CA ALA A 228 4.22 -32.89 20.93
C ALA A 228 2.81 -32.36 20.59
N ASP A 229 2.78 -31.25 19.84
CA ASP A 229 1.55 -30.70 19.27
C ASP A 229 1.32 -31.30 17.88
N TYR A 230 0.07 -31.66 17.58
CA TYR A 230 -0.31 -32.32 16.34
C TYR A 230 -1.49 -31.63 15.68
N GLY A 231 -1.31 -31.31 14.41
CA GLY A 231 -2.32 -30.74 13.51
C GLY A 231 -2.92 -29.43 13.98
N ILE A 232 -4.07 -29.09 13.39
CA ILE A 232 -4.73 -27.80 13.58
C ILE A 232 -6.19 -28.04 13.90
N ALA A 233 -6.62 -27.53 15.06
CA ALA A 233 -8.02 -27.51 15.45
C ALA A 233 -8.74 -26.27 14.90
N LEU A 234 -10.07 -26.35 14.81
CA LEU A 234 -10.90 -25.24 14.32
C LEU A 234 -10.75 -23.96 15.17
N ALA A 235 -10.82 -24.08 16.50
CA ALA A 235 -10.83 -22.91 17.39
C ALA A 235 -9.52 -22.08 17.33
N PRO A 236 -8.31 -22.67 17.43
CA PRO A 236 -7.06 -21.92 17.23
C PRO A 236 -6.97 -21.23 15.86
N LEU A 237 -7.45 -21.88 14.80
CA LEU A 237 -7.40 -21.32 13.45
C LEU A 237 -8.36 -20.13 13.30
N ALA A 238 -9.58 -20.24 13.85
CA ALA A 238 -10.54 -19.14 13.92
C ALA A 238 -10.00 -17.95 14.75
N GLN A 239 -9.38 -18.23 15.90
CA GLN A 239 -8.77 -17.20 16.73
C GLN A 239 -7.65 -16.46 16.01
N ARG A 240 -6.81 -17.17 15.27
CA ARG A 240 -5.77 -16.56 14.44
C ARG A 240 -6.36 -15.64 13.36
N TYR A 241 -7.45 -16.06 12.72
CA TYR A 241 -8.14 -15.24 11.73
C TYR A 241 -8.70 -13.96 12.35
N ASP A 242 -9.35 -14.05 13.50
CA ASP A 242 -9.90 -12.90 14.22
C ASP A 242 -8.80 -11.92 14.66
N GLN A 243 -7.68 -12.44 15.16
CA GLN A 243 -6.52 -11.62 15.55
C GLN A 243 -5.93 -10.87 14.34
N GLN A 244 -5.77 -11.57 13.22
CA GLN A 244 -5.31 -10.97 11.97
C GLN A 244 -6.25 -9.85 11.51
N LEU A 245 -7.56 -10.12 11.52
CA LEU A 245 -8.56 -9.13 11.12
C LEU A 245 -8.58 -7.91 12.05
N ALA A 246 -8.44 -8.13 13.37
CA ALA A 246 -8.34 -7.05 14.35
C ALA A 246 -7.09 -6.19 14.13
N GLN A 247 -5.94 -6.81 13.81
CA GLN A 247 -4.70 -6.11 13.50
C GLN A 247 -4.85 -5.26 12.23
N GLU A 248 -5.33 -5.85 11.14
CA GLU A 248 -5.56 -5.17 9.85
C GLU A 248 -6.50 -3.97 10.03
N ASN A 249 -7.61 -4.16 10.74
CA ASN A 249 -8.55 -3.08 11.04
C ASN A 249 -7.89 -1.99 11.91
N GLY A 250 -7.11 -2.35 12.92
CA GLY A 250 -6.38 -1.39 13.75
C GLY A 250 -5.39 -0.54 12.95
N GLU A 251 -4.68 -1.15 11.99
CA GLU A 251 -3.79 -0.45 11.07
C GLU A 251 -4.53 0.51 10.14
N LEU A 252 -5.66 0.07 9.58
CA LEU A 252 -6.53 0.89 8.74
C LEU A 252 -7.04 2.13 9.51
N HIS A 253 -7.57 1.94 10.73
CA HIS A 253 -8.05 3.05 11.57
C HIS A 253 -6.93 4.06 11.89
N ARG A 254 -5.72 3.58 12.19
CA ARG A 254 -4.56 4.46 12.41
C ARG A 254 -4.18 5.22 11.13
N ALA A 255 -4.24 4.58 9.98
CA ALA A 255 -3.97 5.24 8.70
C ALA A 255 -5.01 6.33 8.40
N LEU A 256 -6.30 6.02 8.56
CA LEU A 256 -7.39 6.97 8.41
C LEU A 256 -7.26 8.16 9.37
N GLY A 257 -6.92 7.92 10.65
CA GLY A 257 -6.67 8.99 11.62
C GLY A 257 -5.53 9.93 11.22
N ARG A 258 -4.42 9.39 10.70
CA ARG A 258 -3.31 10.19 10.15
C ARG A 258 -3.74 11.03 8.94
N HIS A 259 -4.54 10.47 8.04
CA HIS A 259 -5.05 11.19 6.88
C HIS A 259 -6.04 12.29 7.29
N SER A 260 -6.95 12.02 8.23
CA SER A 260 -7.86 13.02 8.80
C SER A 260 -7.09 14.20 9.39
N THR A 261 -6.10 13.92 10.23
CA THR A 261 -5.26 14.96 10.87
C THR A 261 -4.55 15.82 9.82
N ARG A 262 -3.99 15.21 8.76
CA ARG A 262 -3.35 15.95 7.66
C ARG A 262 -4.34 16.84 6.90
N ILE A 263 -5.56 16.36 6.68
CA ILE A 263 -6.60 17.16 6.01
C ILE A 263 -6.97 18.36 6.89
N ASP A 264 -7.16 18.16 8.20
CA ASP A 264 -7.49 19.23 9.13
C ASP A 264 -6.37 20.28 9.18
N GLU A 265 -5.10 19.85 9.23
CA GLU A 265 -3.94 20.74 9.15
C GLU A 265 -3.89 21.53 7.84
N GLN A 266 -4.14 20.88 6.70
CA GLN A 266 -4.19 21.55 5.39
C GLN A 266 -5.34 22.55 5.30
N GLN A 267 -6.51 22.22 5.82
CA GLN A 267 -7.66 23.12 5.89
C GLN A 267 -7.38 24.31 6.81
N ALA A 268 -6.74 24.10 7.96
CA ALA A 268 -6.35 25.17 8.87
C ALA A 268 -5.35 26.13 8.22
N ARG A 269 -4.33 25.60 7.52
CA ARG A 269 -3.37 26.39 6.74
C ARG A 269 -4.05 27.19 5.64
N ALA A 270 -4.88 26.54 4.82
CA ALA A 270 -5.61 27.22 3.74
C ALA A 270 -6.54 28.33 4.27
N LYS A 271 -7.18 28.14 5.43
CA LYS A 271 -7.98 29.18 6.09
C LYS A 271 -7.11 30.35 6.55
N ALA A 272 -5.93 30.08 7.13
CA ALA A 272 -5.00 31.12 7.55
C ALA A 272 -4.47 31.94 6.35
N ASP A 273 -4.04 31.26 5.28
CA ASP A 273 -3.57 31.89 4.05
C ASP A 273 -4.68 32.76 3.41
N ASN A 274 -5.92 32.24 3.36
CA ASN A 274 -7.07 33.01 2.87
C ASN A 274 -7.35 34.25 3.73
N ALA A 275 -7.26 34.15 5.05
CA ALA A 275 -7.43 35.29 5.94
C ALA A 275 -6.33 36.34 5.73
N GLU A 276 -5.08 35.92 5.55
CA GLU A 276 -3.96 36.82 5.23
C GLU A 276 -4.17 37.50 3.87
N HIS A 277 -4.59 36.75 2.85
CA HIS A 277 -4.88 37.29 1.53
C HIS A 277 -6.02 38.31 1.58
N ALA A 278 -7.09 38.05 2.34
CA ALA A 278 -8.19 38.99 2.53
C ALA A 278 -7.70 40.31 3.19
N GLN A 279 -6.82 40.23 4.20
CA GLN A 279 -6.22 41.42 4.81
C GLN A 279 -5.34 42.20 3.84
N ARG A 280 -4.52 41.51 3.04
CA ARG A 280 -3.68 42.15 2.01
C ARG A 280 -4.52 42.86 0.95
N LEU A 281 -5.64 42.27 0.53
CA LEU A 281 -6.56 42.88 -0.42
C LEU A 281 -7.15 44.19 0.15
N LEU A 282 -7.62 44.18 1.39
CA LEU A 282 -8.11 45.39 2.07
C LEU A 282 -7.05 46.49 2.15
N GLN A 283 -5.79 46.14 2.48
CA GLN A 283 -4.69 47.11 2.50
C GLN A 283 -4.37 47.68 1.11
N LEU A 284 -4.44 46.84 0.07
CA LEU A 284 -4.23 47.28 -1.30
C LEU A 284 -5.35 48.21 -1.76
N GLU A 285 -6.61 47.89 -1.45
CA GLU A 285 -7.76 48.76 -1.72
C GLU A 285 -7.60 50.13 -1.05
N GLN A 286 -7.22 50.17 0.23
CA GLN A 286 -6.93 51.41 0.95
C GLN A 286 -5.80 52.21 0.29
N ARG A 287 -4.71 51.55 -0.13
CA ARG A 287 -3.61 52.21 -0.84
C ARG A 287 -4.05 52.77 -2.19
N VAL A 288 -4.84 52.02 -2.95
CA VAL A 288 -5.39 52.48 -4.23
C VAL A 288 -6.22 53.74 -4.00
N GLN A 289 -7.08 53.73 -2.99
CA GLN A 289 -7.91 54.90 -2.63
C GLN A 289 -7.06 56.11 -2.25
N GLN A 290 -6.06 55.95 -1.38
CA GLN A 290 -5.12 57.02 -1.02
C GLN A 290 -4.37 57.57 -2.23
N THR A 291 -3.89 56.70 -3.13
CA THR A 291 -3.20 57.16 -4.35
C THR A 291 -4.14 57.90 -5.31
N ALA A 292 -5.42 57.51 -5.37
CA ALA A 292 -6.43 58.22 -6.15
C ALA A 292 -6.70 59.62 -5.58
N GLU A 293 -6.78 59.75 -4.25
CA GLU A 293 -6.91 61.05 -3.56
C GLU A 293 -5.70 61.95 -3.82
N GLN A 294 -4.47 61.44 -3.67
CA GLN A 294 -3.25 62.20 -3.99
C GLN A 294 -3.18 62.63 -5.45
N LEU A 295 -3.62 61.76 -6.38
CA LEU A 295 -3.69 62.11 -7.80
C LEU A 295 -4.70 63.25 -8.02
N HIS A 296 -5.82 63.22 -7.32
CA HIS A 296 -6.82 64.29 -7.39
C HIS A 296 -6.26 65.62 -6.87
N GLU A 297 -5.59 65.63 -5.71
CA GLU A 297 -4.95 66.83 -5.16
C GLU A 297 -3.88 67.41 -6.09
N THR A 298 -3.00 66.55 -6.63
CA THR A 298 -1.97 67.00 -7.58
C THR A 298 -2.57 67.56 -8.87
N GLN A 299 -3.67 67.00 -9.37
CA GLN A 299 -4.42 67.57 -10.50
C GLN A 299 -4.98 68.96 -10.17
N GLN A 300 -5.55 69.15 -8.97
CA GLN A 300 -6.03 70.46 -8.52
C GLN A 300 -4.89 71.48 -8.42
N HIS A 301 -3.74 71.09 -7.87
CA HIS A 301 -2.56 71.96 -7.81
C HIS A 301 -2.03 72.34 -9.19
N LEU A 302 -1.96 71.39 -10.13
CA LEU A 302 -1.58 71.66 -11.51
C LEU A 302 -2.57 72.60 -12.20
N HIS A 303 -3.87 72.41 -11.96
CA HIS A 303 -4.90 73.30 -12.47
C HIS A 303 -4.71 74.73 -11.93
N HIS A 304 -4.52 74.88 -10.61
CA HIS A 304 -4.26 76.18 -9.99
C HIS A 304 -2.98 76.85 -10.54
N ALA A 305 -1.89 76.09 -10.69
CA ALA A 305 -0.65 76.60 -11.28
C ALA A 305 -0.84 77.04 -12.74
N SER A 306 -1.65 76.31 -13.52
CA SER A 306 -1.96 76.70 -14.91
C SER A 306 -2.75 78.00 -14.98
N VAL A 307 -3.72 78.22 -14.07
CA VAL A 307 -4.48 79.47 -13.96
C VAL A 307 -3.56 80.64 -13.59
N LEU A 308 -2.67 80.45 -12.60
CA LEU A 308 -1.70 81.47 -12.22
C LEU A 308 -0.75 81.81 -13.39
N LEU A 309 -0.25 80.80 -14.09
CA LEU A 309 0.59 81.01 -15.28
C LEU A 309 -0.17 81.82 -16.34
N GLN A 310 -1.43 81.48 -16.62
CA GLN A 310 -2.25 82.21 -17.57
C GLN A 310 -2.45 83.68 -17.18
N GLN A 311 -2.66 83.97 -15.88
CA GLN A 311 -2.75 85.33 -15.36
C GLN A 311 -1.42 86.10 -15.50
N THR A 312 -0.28 85.44 -15.22
CA THR A 312 1.03 86.08 -15.38
C THR A 312 1.37 86.35 -16.84
N THR A 313 1.00 85.45 -17.76
CA THR A 313 1.16 85.67 -19.20
C THR A 313 0.28 86.82 -19.68
N GLN A 314 -0.98 86.90 -19.25
CA GLN A 314 -1.86 88.05 -19.57
C GLN A 314 -1.30 89.37 -19.03
N LYS A 315 -0.78 89.39 -17.80
CA LYS A 315 -0.11 90.58 -17.24
C LYS A 315 1.15 90.96 -18.02
N ALA A 316 1.95 89.96 -18.44
CA ALA A 316 3.14 90.19 -19.24
C ALA A 316 2.81 90.68 -20.65
N GLU A 317 1.72 90.20 -21.25
CA GLU A 317 1.18 90.68 -22.53
C GLU A 317 0.66 92.12 -22.40
N ALA A 318 -0.08 92.44 -21.34
CA ALA A 318 -0.55 93.81 -21.07
C ALA A 318 0.59 94.80 -20.83
N LEU A 319 1.64 94.40 -20.09
CA LEU A 319 2.86 95.20 -19.92
C LEU A 319 3.65 95.31 -21.22
N GLY A 320 3.64 94.26 -22.05
CA GLY A 320 4.21 94.28 -23.39
C GLY A 320 3.49 95.31 -24.28
N GLN A 321 2.16 95.28 -24.28
CA GLN A 321 1.30 96.23 -24.99
C GLN A 321 1.55 97.67 -24.53
N LEU A 322 1.57 97.94 -23.21
CA LEU A 322 1.95 99.24 -22.64
C LEU A 322 3.35 99.72 -23.07
N ALA A 323 4.32 98.80 -23.16
CA ALA A 323 5.66 99.15 -23.64
C ALA A 323 5.67 99.48 -25.14
N THR A 324 4.89 98.79 -25.97
CA THR A 324 4.69 99.14 -27.39
C THR A 324 3.93 100.47 -27.57
N ASP A 325 2.91 100.74 -26.75
CA ASP A 325 2.14 101.99 -26.80
C ASP A 325 2.98 103.20 -26.33
N LEU A 326 3.84 103.00 -25.33
CA LEU A 326 4.86 103.99 -24.94
C LEU A 326 5.90 104.24 -26.03
N LEU A 327 6.22 103.22 -26.84
CA LEU A 327 7.12 103.34 -28.00
C LEU A 327 6.43 103.99 -29.22
N ALA A 328 5.10 103.96 -29.30
CA ALA A 328 4.30 104.60 -30.35
C ALA A 328 3.86 106.04 -30.02
N SER A 329 4.11 106.53 -28.80
CA SER A 329 3.72 107.87 -28.34
C SER A 329 4.66 108.99 -28.82
N THR A 330 4.09 110.06 -29.40
CA THR A 330 4.78 111.18 -30.08
C THR A 330 5.34 112.28 -29.16
N SER A 331 5.59 112.00 -27.88
CA SER A 331 6.21 112.96 -26.94
C SER A 331 7.69 112.65 -26.69
N TRP A 332 8.58 113.38 -27.38
CA TRP A 332 10.02 113.11 -27.44
C TRP A 332 10.86 113.65 -26.28
N ARG A 333 10.31 114.51 -25.39
CA ARG A 333 11.09 115.20 -24.35
C ARG A 333 11.15 114.50 -22.97
N ILE A 334 10.36 113.45 -22.73
CA ILE A 334 10.31 112.73 -21.44
C ILE A 334 10.69 111.23 -21.59
N THR A 335 10.70 110.68 -22.80
CA THR A 335 10.87 109.23 -23.08
C THR A 335 12.31 108.80 -23.44
N ALA A 336 13.28 109.72 -23.49
CA ALA A 336 14.69 109.40 -23.81
C ALA A 336 15.41 108.52 -22.75
N PRO A 337 15.33 108.80 -21.42
CA PRO A 337 15.98 107.93 -20.43
C PRO A 337 15.29 106.56 -20.32
N LEU A 338 13.97 106.51 -20.52
CA LEU A 338 13.18 105.27 -20.53
C LEU A 338 13.44 104.41 -21.78
N ARG A 339 13.66 105.01 -22.96
CA ARG A 339 14.07 104.29 -24.18
C ARG A 339 15.46 103.66 -24.05
N ALA A 340 16.40 104.33 -23.36
CA ALA A 340 17.70 103.76 -23.03
C ALA A 340 17.58 102.58 -22.05
N ALA A 341 16.69 102.67 -21.06
CA ALA A 341 16.43 101.58 -20.11
C ALA A 341 15.76 100.36 -20.79
N VAL A 342 14.79 100.57 -21.68
CA VAL A 342 14.10 99.50 -22.41
C VAL A 342 15.04 98.81 -23.41
N THR A 343 15.87 99.56 -24.15
CA THR A 343 16.90 98.97 -25.03
C THR A 343 18.00 98.24 -24.25
N PHE A 344 18.35 98.71 -23.04
CA PHE A 344 19.25 98.00 -22.13
C PHE A 344 18.63 96.67 -21.65
N VAL A 345 17.36 96.66 -21.25
CA VAL A 345 16.62 95.44 -20.85
C VAL A 345 16.51 94.43 -22.00
N HIS A 346 16.28 94.89 -23.24
CA HIS A 346 16.30 94.00 -24.41
C HIS A 346 17.71 93.43 -24.72
N ARG A 347 18.77 94.22 -24.50
CA ARG A 347 20.17 93.77 -24.65
C ARG A 347 20.58 92.78 -23.55
N VAL A 348 20.10 92.97 -22.32
CA VAL A 348 20.27 92.05 -21.18
C VAL A 348 19.44 90.77 -21.37
N ARG A 349 18.22 90.85 -21.91
CA ARG A 349 17.38 89.68 -22.26
C ARG A 349 18.04 88.81 -23.34
N GLY A 350 18.72 89.41 -24.32
CA GLY A 350 19.52 88.67 -25.31
C GLY A 350 20.79 88.02 -24.74
N TRP A 351 21.36 88.57 -23.68
CA TRP A 351 22.48 87.97 -22.93
C TRP A 351 22.00 86.84 -22.00
N ALA A 352 20.90 87.03 -21.28
CA ALA A 352 20.26 86.04 -20.42
C ALA A 352 19.76 84.81 -21.20
N LYS A 353 19.17 85.01 -22.39
CA LYS A 353 18.73 83.91 -23.27
C LYS A 353 19.92 83.08 -23.80
N ARG A 354 21.11 83.69 -23.99
CA ARG A 354 22.35 83.00 -24.36
C ARG A 354 22.98 82.23 -23.19
N LYS A 355 23.01 82.79 -21.98
CA LYS A 355 23.46 82.08 -20.77
C LYS A 355 22.51 80.95 -20.36
N ALA A 356 21.19 81.11 -20.49
CA ALA A 356 20.22 80.06 -20.21
C ALA A 356 20.37 78.87 -21.17
N ARG A 357 20.62 79.12 -22.47
CA ARG A 357 20.90 78.06 -23.44
C ARG A 357 22.21 77.32 -23.14
N SER A 358 23.24 78.04 -22.69
CA SER A 358 24.52 77.46 -22.23
C SER A 358 24.35 76.65 -20.93
N ALA A 359 23.54 77.11 -19.98
CA ALA A 359 23.25 76.40 -18.74
C ALA A 359 22.40 75.14 -18.96
N VAL A 360 21.44 75.16 -19.89
CA VAL A 360 20.64 73.98 -20.28
C VAL A 360 21.48 72.94 -21.02
N LEU A 361 22.38 73.37 -21.91
CA LEU A 361 23.32 72.47 -22.61
C LEU A 361 24.43 71.94 -21.68
N GLY A 362 24.87 72.74 -20.70
CA GLY A 362 25.83 72.36 -19.65
C GLY A 362 25.23 71.40 -18.62
N GLY A 363 24.01 71.67 -18.15
CA GLY A 363 23.25 70.79 -17.27
C GLY A 363 22.91 69.45 -17.94
N GLY A 364 22.52 69.48 -19.23
CA GLY A 364 22.34 68.26 -20.03
C GLY A 364 23.60 67.41 -20.14
N ARG A 365 24.78 68.03 -20.36
CA ARG A 365 26.08 67.34 -20.39
C ARG A 365 26.51 66.79 -19.03
N TRP A 366 26.18 67.47 -17.92
CA TRP A 366 26.47 66.99 -16.56
C TRP A 366 25.60 65.78 -16.17
N VAL A 367 24.31 65.82 -16.54
CA VAL A 367 23.36 64.69 -16.36
C VAL A 367 23.75 63.49 -17.22
N LEU A 368 24.25 63.70 -18.44
CA LEU A 368 24.75 62.62 -19.31
C LEU A 368 26.04 61.94 -18.80
N ARG A 369 26.82 62.60 -17.94
CA ARG A 369 28.05 62.07 -17.33
C ARG A 369 27.83 61.30 -16.01
N HIS A 370 26.62 61.34 -15.42
CA HIS A 370 26.31 60.67 -14.16
C HIS A 370 25.35 59.47 -14.34
N PRO A 371 25.85 58.21 -14.33
CA PRO A 371 25.06 57.01 -14.70
C PRO A 371 23.96 56.59 -13.71
N ARG A 372 23.96 57.09 -12.47
CA ARG A 372 22.87 56.85 -11.50
C ARG A 372 21.65 57.74 -11.76
N ILE A 373 21.87 59.01 -12.11
CA ILE A 373 20.80 59.97 -12.46
C ILE A 373 20.16 59.59 -13.80
N LYS A 374 20.97 59.13 -14.77
CA LYS A 374 20.49 58.61 -16.06
C LYS A 374 19.50 57.44 -15.90
N ARG A 375 19.71 56.57 -14.91
CA ARG A 375 18.79 55.45 -14.61
C ARG A 375 17.49 55.94 -13.97
N GLY A 376 17.56 56.89 -13.04
CA GLY A 376 16.37 57.52 -12.45
C GLY A 376 15.52 58.28 -13.47
N LEU A 377 16.15 59.07 -14.34
CA LEU A 377 15.45 59.80 -15.40
C LEU A 377 14.83 58.88 -16.45
N ARG A 378 15.50 57.77 -16.80
CA ARG A 378 14.94 56.75 -17.70
C ARG A 378 13.70 56.09 -17.09
N ALA A 379 13.79 55.68 -15.82
CA ALA A 379 12.67 55.08 -15.10
C ALA A 379 11.47 56.04 -14.98
N LEU A 380 11.74 57.33 -14.81
CA LEU A 380 10.71 58.38 -14.75
C LEU A 380 10.07 58.65 -16.12
N LEU A 381 10.88 58.73 -17.19
CA LEU A 381 10.41 58.90 -18.58
C LEU A 381 9.59 57.69 -19.07
N THR A 382 9.98 56.47 -18.70
CA THR A 382 9.21 55.25 -19.02
C THR A 382 7.89 55.18 -18.24
N ARG A 383 7.77 55.88 -17.10
CA ARG A 383 6.53 55.92 -16.30
C ARG A 383 5.57 57.05 -16.72
N LEU A 384 6.07 58.19 -17.18
CA LEU A 384 5.22 59.38 -17.38
C LEU A 384 4.87 59.71 -18.85
N ALA A 385 5.58 59.21 -19.87
CA ALA A 385 5.30 59.61 -21.26
C ALA A 385 5.62 58.54 -22.34
N PRO A 386 4.84 57.45 -22.46
CA PRO A 386 5.07 56.38 -23.45
C PRO A 386 5.00 56.85 -24.93
N ARG A 387 4.28 57.94 -25.23
CA ARG A 387 4.14 58.47 -26.61
C ARG A 387 5.38 59.17 -27.17
N LEU A 388 6.27 59.67 -26.30
CA LEU A 388 7.53 60.33 -26.69
C LEU A 388 8.62 59.30 -27.03
N GLN A 389 8.65 58.17 -26.31
CA GLN A 389 9.55 57.06 -26.58
C GLN A 389 9.26 56.41 -27.94
N ALA A 390 7.98 56.28 -28.31
CA ALA A 390 7.57 55.73 -29.61
C ALA A 390 8.03 56.60 -30.81
N ARG A 391 8.04 57.93 -30.68
CA ARG A 391 8.52 58.84 -31.74
C ARG A 391 10.03 58.82 -31.90
N LEU A 392 10.80 58.73 -30.79
CA LEU A 392 12.25 58.64 -30.82
C LEU A 392 12.77 57.28 -31.34
N MET A 393 12.09 56.17 -31.01
CA MET A 393 12.41 54.86 -31.58
C MET A 393 12.10 54.81 -33.08
N ARG A 394 10.99 55.40 -33.55
CA ARG A 394 10.68 55.48 -34.99
C ARG A 394 11.74 56.25 -35.78
N SER A 395 12.25 57.37 -35.25
CA SER A 395 13.31 58.13 -35.94
C SER A 395 14.66 57.42 -35.95
N MET A 396 14.99 56.63 -34.91
CA MET A 396 16.21 55.82 -34.89
C MET A 396 16.12 54.58 -35.79
N LEU A 397 14.94 53.97 -35.89
CA LEU A 397 14.71 52.82 -36.79
C LEU A 397 14.65 53.23 -38.27
N GLN A 398 14.21 54.45 -38.59
CA GLN A 398 14.27 54.99 -39.96
C GLN A 398 15.70 55.36 -40.41
N ALA A 399 16.62 55.62 -39.49
CA ALA A 399 18.04 55.85 -39.80
C ALA A 399 18.83 54.55 -40.07
N SER A 400 18.25 53.38 -39.77
CA SER A 400 18.88 52.07 -39.96
C SER A 400 18.33 51.30 -41.18
N ALA A 401 17.47 51.92 -41.99
CA ALA A 401 16.91 51.32 -43.20
C ALA A 401 17.92 51.41 -44.36
N ALA A 402 18.96 50.59 -44.31
CA ALA A 402 19.69 50.15 -45.49
C ALA A 402 19.25 48.72 -45.82
N VAL A 403 18.86 48.54 -47.08
CA VAL A 403 18.26 47.37 -47.76
C VAL A 403 18.77 46.00 -47.25
N PRO A 404 17.90 44.99 -46.99
CA PRO A 404 18.34 43.64 -46.67
C PRO A 404 18.76 42.89 -47.95
N ALA A 405 19.97 42.35 -47.94
CA ALA A 405 20.42 41.35 -48.90
C ALA A 405 19.70 40.00 -48.62
N PRO A 406 19.38 39.19 -49.65
CA PRO A 406 18.69 37.93 -49.46
C PRO A 406 19.59 36.90 -48.74
N LEU A 407 18.96 36.11 -47.87
CA LEU A 407 19.59 35.01 -47.13
C LEU A 407 20.21 34.00 -48.11
N ARG A 408 21.51 33.74 -47.95
CA ARG A 408 22.14 32.56 -48.56
C ARG A 408 21.64 31.32 -47.84
N GLN A 409 21.10 30.37 -48.60
CA GLN A 409 20.98 28.97 -48.21
C GLN A 409 22.40 28.43 -48.00
N ASP A 410 22.90 28.30 -46.76
CA ASP A 410 24.01 27.40 -46.40
C ASP A 410 24.43 27.44 -44.90
N ASP A 411 23.51 27.67 -43.95
CA ASP A 411 23.82 27.46 -42.52
C ASP A 411 23.00 26.29 -41.95
N ALA A 412 23.53 25.08 -42.18
CA ALA A 412 23.08 23.84 -41.55
C ALA A 412 23.30 23.89 -40.01
N PRO A 413 22.50 23.19 -39.21
CA PRO A 413 22.54 23.27 -37.74
C PRO A 413 23.75 22.48 -37.19
N GLY A 414 24.93 23.08 -37.26
CA GLY A 414 26.18 22.48 -36.76
C GLY A 414 27.04 23.41 -35.89
N GLN A 415 26.71 24.70 -35.77
CA GLN A 415 27.54 25.68 -35.05
C GLN A 415 26.78 26.51 -34.00
N LEU A 416 25.76 25.93 -33.37
CA LEU A 416 25.09 26.58 -32.25
C LEU A 416 25.82 26.27 -30.94
N SER A 417 26.08 27.30 -30.14
CA SER A 417 26.59 27.11 -28.77
C SER A 417 25.62 26.23 -27.95
N PRO A 418 26.09 25.47 -26.94
CA PRO A 418 25.23 24.55 -26.17
C PRO A 418 23.99 25.19 -25.55
N ARG A 419 24.06 26.49 -25.27
CA ARG A 419 22.95 27.29 -24.73
C ARG A 419 21.94 27.68 -25.81
N ALA A 420 22.40 27.99 -27.02
CA ALA A 420 21.56 28.31 -28.17
C ALA A 420 20.87 27.05 -28.74
N ALA A 421 21.54 25.91 -28.74
CA ALA A 421 20.96 24.62 -29.12
C ALA A 421 19.80 24.21 -28.19
N ARG A 422 19.95 24.41 -26.87
CA ARG A 422 18.86 24.17 -25.90
C ARG A 422 17.68 25.13 -26.13
N ALA A 423 17.94 26.42 -26.34
CA ALA A 423 16.87 27.39 -26.58
C ALA A 423 16.10 27.09 -27.88
N TYR A 424 16.80 26.67 -28.94
CA TYR A 424 16.18 26.23 -30.18
C TYR A 424 15.29 25.00 -29.94
N HIS A 425 15.81 23.97 -29.26
CA HIS A 425 15.05 22.75 -28.99
C HIS A 425 13.81 22.97 -28.12
N GLU A 426 13.90 23.83 -27.10
CA GLU A 426 12.76 24.21 -26.25
C GLU A 426 11.68 24.95 -27.05
N LEU A 427 12.08 25.84 -27.96
CA LEU A 427 11.15 26.57 -28.83
C LEU A 427 10.49 25.65 -29.86
N THR A 428 11.22 24.71 -30.46
CA THR A 428 10.63 23.74 -31.40
C THR A 428 9.67 22.79 -30.70
N LYS A 429 9.99 22.39 -29.46
CA LYS A 429 9.14 21.52 -28.64
C LYS A 429 7.86 22.24 -28.20
N ALA A 430 7.96 23.51 -27.81
CA ALA A 430 6.80 24.35 -27.50
C ALA A 430 5.91 24.58 -28.74
N ALA A 431 6.50 24.77 -29.92
CA ALA A 431 5.75 24.92 -31.17
C ALA A 431 5.00 23.64 -31.57
N HIS A 432 5.61 22.46 -31.39
CA HIS A 432 4.94 21.18 -31.65
C HIS A 432 3.84 20.84 -30.62
N GLN A 433 4.00 21.27 -29.36
CA GLN A 433 2.96 21.12 -28.34
C GLN A 433 1.78 22.09 -28.51
N ALA A 434 2.02 23.24 -29.14
CA ALA A 434 0.96 24.19 -29.51
C ALA A 434 0.16 23.70 -30.74
N ALA A 435 0.81 23.01 -31.67
CA ALA A 435 0.18 22.49 -32.89
C ALA A 435 -0.57 21.15 -32.72
N SER A 436 -0.48 20.48 -31.55
CA SER A 436 -1.19 19.24 -31.25
C SER A 436 -2.40 19.41 -30.31
N LYS A 437 -2.76 20.66 -30.00
CA LYS A 437 -3.93 21.03 -29.17
C LYS A 437 -4.99 21.83 -29.94
N GLU A 438 -4.85 21.96 -31.25
CA GLU A 438 -5.92 22.25 -32.22
C GLU A 438 -6.17 21.00 -33.05
#